data_AF-A0A4V3G8H9-F1
#
_entry.id   AF-A0A4V3G8H9-F1
#
_cell.length_a   1.000
_cell.length_b   1.000
_cell.length_c   1.000
_cell.angle_alpha   90.00
_cell.angle_beta   90.00
_cell.angle_gamma   90.00
#
_symmetry.space_group_name_H-M   'P 1'
#
loop_
_entity.id
_entity.type
_entity.pdbx_description
1 polymer ?
#
loop_
_entity_poly.entity_id
_entity_poly.type
_entity_poly.pdbx_seq_one_letter_code
_entity_poly.pdbx_strand_id
1 'polypeptide(L)'
;MNLVIGVGLRSGTPYAELSDLVTSALHDLTGNVHLVVTRKGRETEPALQQLVEQLGAELRILSTDELADQPAPTPSIQVEDLTGTPSVAEAAVLAVGAQLVVTKQQSANATVAVGRLPAPGYQPAEREIVHRVIAERRDVRRGFLDVPIDDALLTRVLEAAHRAPSVGLSQPWDFLVIRDLATRRKVHDLATAQRDAFAASLPDDRRAAFDGLKIEAILDTPMNIAVTCDPGRGGRHVLGRHADPRTTWFSAAIAIQNLWLAARAEGLGVGWVSFFEPAEVAGVLDLPAHIELVGYLCIGYVDEFAAAPELVRSGWAKRRPLAWAIHHEEWGRRDASIVDDALQAGQNAVPASGQRVRVIVGGDATQLDEADALVVDLHADKPRADFGVLWRPARTPAEAVEFGVEIARDLALQGVGQLVVQLAEESECAEALARGLKVGASACGLTHSTP
;
A
#
# COMPACT_ATOMS: atom_id res chain seq x y z
N MET A 1 21.40 17.11 -3.01
CA MET A 1 21.11 17.05 -1.56
C MET A 1 20.25 18.23 -1.14
N ASN A 2 19.44 18.07 -0.09
CA ASN A 2 18.77 19.18 0.60
C ASN A 2 19.71 19.67 1.71
N LEU A 3 20.47 20.73 1.43
CA LEU A 3 21.56 21.20 2.29
C LEU A 3 21.08 22.32 3.23
N VAL A 4 21.64 22.30 4.43
CA VAL A 4 21.47 23.32 5.46
C VAL A 4 22.83 23.89 5.81
N ILE A 5 22.93 25.21 5.92
CA ILE A 5 24.14 25.88 6.39
C ILE A 5 23.87 26.49 7.76
N GLY A 6 24.60 26.04 8.78
CA GLY A 6 24.68 26.73 10.06
C GLY A 6 25.76 27.80 10.00
N VAL A 7 25.43 29.02 10.38
CA VAL A 7 26.34 30.18 10.30
C VAL A 7 26.47 30.85 11.67
N GLY A 8 27.70 30.94 12.18
CA GLY A 8 28.06 31.85 13.25
C GLY A 8 28.95 32.96 12.70
N LEU A 9 28.67 34.22 13.00
CA LEU A 9 29.46 35.36 12.52
C LEU A 9 29.58 36.48 13.55
N ARG A 10 30.65 37.27 13.44
CA ARG A 10 30.84 38.52 14.18
C ARG A 10 30.17 39.69 13.45
N SER A 11 29.86 40.76 14.18
CA SER A 11 29.28 41.94 13.57
C SER A 11 30.25 42.62 12.62
N GLY A 12 29.76 42.99 11.43
CA GLY A 12 30.58 43.60 10.38
C GLY A 12 31.47 42.62 9.61
N THR A 13 31.22 41.31 9.70
CA THR A 13 31.88 40.31 8.85
C THR A 13 31.65 40.66 7.36
N PRO A 14 32.71 40.78 6.53
CA PRO A 14 32.56 41.04 5.10
C PRO A 14 31.83 39.90 4.37
N TYR A 15 30.96 40.23 3.42
CA TYR A 15 30.25 39.22 2.62
C TYR A 15 31.21 38.30 1.86
N ALA A 16 32.31 38.83 1.29
CA ALA A 16 33.30 38.03 0.58
C ALA A 16 33.91 36.93 1.47
N GLU A 17 34.24 37.25 2.73
CA GLU A 17 34.78 36.29 3.70
C GLU A 17 33.78 35.16 3.98
N LEU A 18 32.50 35.50 4.20
CA LEU A 18 31.45 34.51 4.45
C LEU A 18 31.17 33.67 3.20
N SER A 19 31.11 34.28 2.03
CA SER A 19 30.86 33.62 0.75
C SER A 19 31.97 32.63 0.39
N ASP A 20 33.23 33.01 0.60
CA ASP A 20 34.38 32.12 0.36
C ASP A 20 34.37 30.93 1.32
N LEU A 21 34.05 31.17 2.60
CA LEU A 21 33.93 30.11 3.60
C LEU A 21 32.80 29.12 3.25
N VAL A 22 31.64 29.62 2.81
CA VAL A 22 30.52 28.78 2.36
C VAL A 22 30.90 28.00 1.09
N THR A 23 31.53 28.65 0.12
CA THR A 23 31.96 28.00 -1.12
C THR A 23 32.95 26.87 -0.85
N SER A 24 33.91 27.10 0.05
CA SER A 24 34.85 26.08 0.54
C SER A 24 34.13 24.92 1.22
N ALA A 25 33.19 25.21 2.11
CA ALA A 25 32.42 24.18 2.81
C ALA A 25 31.52 23.35 1.89
N LEU A 26 31.13 23.89 0.72
CA LEU A 26 30.29 23.21 -0.26
C LEU A 26 31.07 22.55 -1.40
N HIS A 27 32.40 22.73 -1.50
CA HIS A 27 33.19 22.36 -2.69
C HIS A 27 32.96 20.91 -3.16
N ASP A 28 32.88 19.95 -2.24
CA ASP A 28 32.71 18.52 -2.55
C ASP A 28 31.24 18.04 -2.43
N LEU A 29 30.29 18.96 -2.25
CA LEU A 29 28.89 18.66 -2.03
C LEU A 29 28.02 19.00 -3.25
N THR A 30 27.22 18.04 -3.69
CA THR A 30 26.21 18.23 -4.74
C THR A 30 24.81 18.43 -4.15
N GLY A 31 24.23 19.62 -4.30
CA GLY A 31 22.89 19.90 -3.82
C GLY A 31 22.53 21.37 -3.80
N ASN A 32 21.29 21.63 -3.40
CA ASN A 32 20.78 22.97 -3.23
C ASN A 32 20.72 23.28 -1.73
N VAL A 33 21.18 24.47 -1.36
CA VAL A 33 21.02 24.99 0.00
C VAL A 33 19.64 25.61 0.10
N HIS A 34 18.77 25.01 0.89
CA HIS A 34 17.40 25.50 1.08
C HIS A 34 17.19 26.24 2.39
N LEU A 35 18.12 26.07 3.35
CA LEU A 35 18.00 26.64 4.68
C LEU A 35 19.35 27.14 5.19
N VAL A 36 19.38 28.38 5.67
CA VAL A 36 20.48 28.96 6.44
C VAL A 36 19.98 29.15 7.86
N VAL A 37 20.76 28.70 8.84
CA VAL A 37 20.39 28.75 10.26
C VAL A 37 21.44 29.52 11.04
N THR A 38 21.00 30.45 11.88
CA THR A 38 21.90 31.21 12.76
C THR A 38 21.28 31.43 14.14
N ARG A 39 22.07 31.99 15.05
CA ARG A 39 21.61 32.41 16.37
C ARG A 39 20.91 33.76 16.30
N LYS A 40 19.90 33.95 17.15
CA LYS A 40 19.23 35.23 17.42
C LYS A 40 20.24 36.36 17.69
N GLY A 41 19.97 37.54 17.11
CA GLY A 41 20.84 38.72 17.15
C GLY A 41 21.80 38.82 15.95
N ARG A 42 21.73 37.89 14.99
CA ARG A 42 22.55 37.90 13.76
C ARG A 42 21.74 38.07 12.48
N GLU A 43 20.42 38.05 12.58
CA GLU A 43 19.50 38.15 11.45
C GLU A 43 19.62 39.44 10.64
N THR A 44 20.10 40.53 11.23
CA THR A 44 20.28 41.82 10.54
C THR A 44 21.69 42.02 9.97
N GLU A 45 22.61 41.07 10.15
CA GLU A 45 23.96 41.20 9.62
C GLU A 45 23.95 41.22 8.08
N PRO A 46 24.51 42.26 7.43
CA PRO A 46 24.41 42.44 5.98
C PRO A 46 24.96 41.25 5.16
N ALA A 47 26.08 40.68 5.60
CA ALA A 47 26.68 39.52 4.94
C ALA A 47 25.78 38.28 4.96
N LEU A 48 25.04 38.07 6.06
CA LEU A 48 24.13 36.94 6.18
C LEU A 48 22.91 37.12 5.28
N GLN A 49 22.31 38.31 5.27
CA GLN A 49 21.17 38.64 4.39
C GLN A 49 21.54 38.44 2.92
N GLN A 50 22.70 38.95 2.51
CA GLN A 50 23.20 38.80 1.15
C GLN A 50 23.48 37.32 0.80
N LEU A 51 24.00 36.52 1.73
CA LEU A 51 24.21 35.09 1.53
C LEU A 51 22.89 34.36 1.28
N VAL A 52 21.88 34.61 2.12
CA VAL A 52 20.55 33.98 2.04
C VAL A 52 19.89 34.29 0.69
N GLU A 53 19.94 35.55 0.26
CA GLU A 53 19.40 35.99 -1.03
C GLU A 53 20.11 35.32 -2.22
N GLN A 54 21.45 35.26 -2.20
CA GLN A 54 22.24 34.65 -3.28
C GLN A 54 22.02 33.14 -3.40
N LEU A 55 21.77 32.47 -2.27
CA LEU A 55 21.45 31.04 -2.25
C LEU A 55 19.98 30.75 -2.58
N GLY A 56 19.10 31.76 -2.55
CA GLY A 56 17.65 31.56 -2.63
C GLY A 56 17.11 30.70 -1.47
N ALA A 57 17.76 30.75 -0.32
CA ALA A 57 17.47 29.91 0.84
C ALA A 57 16.50 30.60 1.82
N GLU A 58 15.84 29.83 2.68
CA GLU A 58 15.12 30.37 3.84
C GLU A 58 16.11 30.67 4.98
N LEU A 59 15.89 31.73 5.75
CA LEU A 59 16.66 32.03 6.96
C LEU A 59 15.87 31.61 8.20
N ARG A 60 16.45 30.73 9.03
CA ARG A 60 15.89 30.34 10.33
C ARG A 60 16.78 30.83 11.48
N ILE A 61 16.13 31.37 12.50
CA ILE A 61 16.79 31.97 13.66
C ILE A 61 16.45 31.12 14.88
N LEU A 62 17.47 30.71 15.62
CA LEU A 62 17.32 29.90 16.83
C LEU A 62 17.81 30.69 18.06
N SER A 63 17.18 30.43 19.20
CA SER A 63 17.62 30.95 20.50
C SER A 63 18.93 30.31 20.95
N THR A 64 19.60 30.92 21.91
CA THR A 64 20.81 30.35 22.50
C THR A 64 20.54 28.99 23.14
N ASP A 65 19.43 28.86 23.86
CA ASP A 65 19.08 27.66 24.61
C ASP A 65 18.87 26.47 23.67
N GLU A 66 18.15 26.69 22.55
CA GLU A 66 17.97 25.68 21.49
C GLU A 66 19.31 25.18 20.91
N LEU A 67 20.31 26.06 20.81
CA LEU A 67 21.65 25.72 20.33
C LEU A 67 22.52 25.09 21.43
N ALA A 68 22.35 25.47 22.69
CA ALA A 68 23.13 24.96 23.81
C ALA A 68 22.86 23.47 24.08
N ASP A 69 21.63 23.01 23.83
CA ASP A 69 21.21 21.62 24.02
C ASP A 69 21.75 20.65 22.95
N GLN A 70 22.41 21.15 21.91
CA GLN A 70 22.88 20.31 20.80
C GLN A 70 24.28 19.73 21.06
N PRO A 71 24.52 18.44 20.78
CA PRO A 71 25.83 17.82 20.93
C PRO A 71 26.78 18.20 19.78
N ALA A 72 27.26 19.44 19.79
CA ALA A 72 28.18 19.94 18.78
C ALA A 72 29.52 19.18 18.81
N PRO A 73 29.97 18.58 17.70
CA PRO A 73 31.18 17.75 17.68
C PRO A 73 32.48 18.55 17.78
N THR A 74 32.46 19.85 17.47
CA THR A 74 33.62 20.74 17.57
C THR A 74 33.31 21.95 18.46
N PRO A 75 33.13 21.76 19.78
CA PRO A 75 32.80 22.85 20.69
C PRO A 75 33.92 23.89 20.78
N SER A 76 33.60 25.10 21.22
CA SER A 76 34.55 26.18 21.48
C SER A 76 34.23 26.88 22.78
N ILE A 77 35.13 26.77 23.75
CA ILE A 77 35.03 27.44 25.06
C ILE A 77 34.82 28.95 24.88
N GLN A 78 35.55 29.57 23.94
CA GLN A 78 35.41 30.99 23.66
C GLN A 78 34.02 31.35 23.12
N VAL A 79 33.41 30.49 22.29
CA VAL A 79 32.05 30.71 21.78
C VAL A 79 31.05 30.49 22.91
N GLU A 80 31.27 29.49 23.76
CA GLU A 80 30.43 29.21 24.93
C GLU A 80 30.40 30.39 25.91
N ASP A 81 31.57 30.94 26.25
CA ASP A 81 31.70 32.12 27.14
C ASP A 81 31.01 33.37 26.57
N LEU A 82 31.06 33.56 25.24
CA LEU A 82 30.52 34.75 24.57
C LEU A 82 29.04 34.63 24.20
N THR A 83 28.58 33.42 23.92
CA THR A 83 27.29 33.19 23.28
C THR A 83 26.37 32.28 24.09
N GLY A 84 26.87 31.58 25.10
CA GLY A 84 26.11 30.62 25.90
C GLY A 84 25.82 29.30 25.17
N THR A 85 26.48 29.03 24.04
CA THR A 85 26.37 27.76 23.30
C THR A 85 27.76 27.26 22.91
N PRO A 86 28.03 25.95 22.95
CA PRO A 86 29.35 25.40 22.61
C PRO A 86 29.72 25.58 21.13
N SER A 87 28.75 25.79 20.24
CA SER A 87 28.98 26.03 18.81
C SER A 87 27.75 26.71 18.21
N VAL A 88 27.91 27.78 17.42
CA VAL A 88 26.76 28.34 16.68
C VAL A 88 26.50 27.54 15.41
N ALA A 89 27.54 27.34 14.59
CA ALA A 89 27.37 26.74 13.26
C ALA A 89 26.91 25.27 13.32
N GLU A 90 27.59 24.42 14.09
CA GLU A 90 27.22 22.99 14.15
C GLU A 90 25.92 22.78 14.93
N ALA A 91 25.72 23.48 16.05
CA ALA A 91 24.47 23.37 16.79
C ALA A 91 23.28 23.84 15.95
N ALA A 92 23.43 24.89 15.13
CA ALA A 92 22.37 25.36 14.26
C ALA A 92 21.96 24.31 13.21
N VAL A 93 22.92 23.55 12.69
CA VAL A 93 22.65 22.41 11.80
C VAL A 93 21.92 21.29 12.56
N LEU A 94 22.41 20.91 13.74
CA LEU A 94 21.85 19.80 14.52
C LEU A 94 20.45 20.12 15.05
N ALA A 95 20.20 21.35 15.48
CA ALA A 95 18.93 21.80 16.05
C ALA A 95 17.76 21.73 15.05
N VAL A 96 18.04 21.80 13.74
CA VAL A 96 17.01 21.60 12.71
C VAL A 96 16.87 20.13 12.27
N GLY A 97 17.53 19.20 12.96
CA GLY A 97 17.48 17.76 12.68
C GLY A 97 18.27 17.35 11.45
N ALA A 98 19.19 18.20 10.95
CA ALA A 98 20.03 17.86 9.81
C ALA A 98 21.20 16.98 10.26
N GLN A 99 21.53 15.98 9.43
CA GLN A 99 22.75 15.20 9.61
C GLN A 99 23.95 16.06 9.22
N LEU A 100 24.87 16.30 10.16
CA LEU A 100 26.10 17.05 9.88
C LEU A 100 26.94 16.31 8.83
N VAL A 101 27.31 17.01 7.75
CA VAL A 101 28.15 16.49 6.65
C VAL A 101 29.52 17.15 6.64
N VAL A 102 29.56 18.46 6.94
CA VAL A 102 30.78 19.23 7.09
C VAL A 102 30.76 19.84 8.48
N THR A 103 31.72 19.43 9.31
CA THR A 103 31.96 20.02 10.63
C THR A 103 32.41 21.47 10.50
N LYS A 104 32.46 22.17 11.63
CA LYS A 104 32.80 23.60 11.70
C LYS A 104 34.07 23.93 10.91
N GLN A 105 33.90 24.68 9.82
CA GLN A 105 34.96 25.44 9.17
C GLN A 105 34.94 26.87 9.72
N GLN A 106 36.10 27.51 9.74
CA GLN A 106 36.24 28.85 10.31
C GLN A 106 37.06 29.76 9.40
N SER A 107 36.66 31.02 9.38
CA SER A 107 37.41 32.17 8.87
C SER A 107 37.81 33.06 10.05
N ALA A 108 38.27 34.29 9.81
CA ALA A 108 38.66 35.20 10.88
C ALA A 108 37.43 35.66 11.70
N ASN A 109 36.28 35.80 11.06
CA ASN A 109 35.07 36.40 11.64
C ASN A 109 33.81 35.54 11.53
N ALA A 110 33.85 34.43 10.79
CA ALA A 110 32.72 33.52 10.65
C ALA A 110 33.08 32.04 10.83
N THR A 111 32.09 31.27 11.23
CA THR A 111 32.10 29.80 11.28
C THR A 111 30.91 29.28 10.49
N VAL A 112 31.14 28.21 9.74
CA VAL A 112 30.13 27.55 8.92
C VAL A 112 30.18 26.05 9.16
N ALA A 113 29.02 25.43 9.21
CA ALA A 113 28.86 23.98 9.19
C ALA A 113 27.77 23.64 8.19
N VAL A 114 27.87 22.46 7.56
CA VAL A 114 26.89 22.04 6.55
C VAL A 114 26.24 20.73 7.00
N GLY A 115 24.91 20.71 6.98
CA GLY A 115 24.13 19.51 7.19
C GLY A 115 23.30 19.12 5.97
N ARG A 116 22.79 17.89 6.02
CA ARG A 116 21.85 17.33 5.05
C ARG A 116 20.54 17.02 5.76
N LEU A 117 19.45 17.56 5.23
CA LEU A 117 18.10 17.15 5.59
C LEU A 117 17.60 16.05 4.64
N PRO A 118 16.66 15.20 5.09
CA PRO A 118 15.87 14.39 4.16
C PRO A 118 15.09 15.30 3.18
N ALA A 119 14.63 14.72 2.08
CA ALA A 119 13.71 15.44 1.19
C ALA A 119 12.45 15.82 1.98
N PRO A 120 11.97 17.07 1.87
CA PRO A 120 10.77 17.49 2.59
C PRO A 120 9.57 16.67 2.11
N GLY A 121 8.75 16.22 3.05
CA GLY A 121 7.41 15.71 2.74
C GLY A 121 6.42 16.85 2.50
N TYR A 122 5.22 16.51 2.05
CA TYR A 122 4.10 17.45 1.96
C TYR A 122 3.70 18.01 3.34
N GLN A 123 3.02 19.16 3.34
CA GLN A 123 2.54 19.78 4.57
C GLN A 123 1.56 18.84 5.31
N PRO A 124 1.42 18.94 6.65
CA PRO A 124 0.54 18.08 7.42
C PRO A 124 -0.89 17.95 6.85
N ALA A 125 -1.50 19.07 6.43
CA ALA A 125 -2.84 19.08 5.84
C ALA A 125 -2.91 18.33 4.49
N GLU A 126 -1.90 18.47 3.64
CA GLU A 126 -1.82 17.76 2.35
C GLU A 126 -1.63 16.25 2.57
N ARG A 127 -0.79 15.87 3.52
CA ARG A 127 -0.60 14.45 3.92
C ARG A 127 -1.90 13.86 4.46
N GLU A 128 -2.64 14.62 5.27
CA GLU A 128 -3.94 14.19 5.79
C GLU A 128 -4.94 13.92 4.65
N ILE A 129 -4.98 14.78 3.63
CA ILE A 129 -5.83 14.57 2.44
C ILE A 129 -5.46 13.25 1.75
N VAL A 130 -4.17 12.96 1.55
CA VAL A 130 -3.72 11.69 0.95
C VAL A 130 -4.19 10.50 1.78
N HIS A 131 -4.00 10.53 3.10
CA HIS A 131 -4.44 9.45 3.99
C HIS A 131 -5.96 9.27 3.98
N ARG A 132 -6.73 10.37 3.95
CA ARG A 132 -8.19 10.33 3.87
C ARG A 132 -8.66 9.71 2.57
N VAL A 133 -8.13 10.10 1.42
CA VAL A 133 -8.51 9.51 0.12
C VAL A 133 -8.22 8.00 0.10
N ILE A 134 -7.08 7.56 0.63
CA ILE A 134 -6.73 6.14 0.74
C ILE A 134 -7.68 5.38 1.67
N ALA A 135 -8.04 5.97 2.81
CA ALA A 135 -8.87 5.34 3.82
C ALA A 135 -10.37 5.35 3.48
N GLU A 136 -10.84 6.38 2.77
CA GLU A 136 -12.26 6.62 2.47
C GLU A 136 -12.68 6.13 1.09
N ARG A 137 -11.76 5.87 0.15
CA ARG A 137 -12.15 5.26 -1.15
C ARG A 137 -12.87 3.93 -0.95
N ARG A 138 -13.91 3.68 -1.73
CA ARG A 138 -14.71 2.45 -1.66
C ARG A 138 -14.75 1.77 -3.02
N ASP A 139 -14.94 0.46 -2.98
CA ASP A 139 -15.41 -0.30 -4.13
C ASP A 139 -16.94 -0.21 -4.14
N VAL A 140 -17.44 0.68 -5.00
CA VAL A 140 -18.83 1.09 -5.02
C VAL A 140 -19.61 0.20 -5.98
N ARG A 141 -20.72 -0.37 -5.51
CA ARG A 141 -21.65 -1.19 -6.33
C ARG A 141 -23.10 -0.69 -6.30
N ARG A 142 -23.39 0.36 -5.54
CA ARG A 142 -24.75 0.91 -5.33
C ARG A 142 -24.66 2.43 -5.26
N GLY A 143 -25.78 3.11 -5.48
CA GLY A 143 -25.88 4.57 -5.30
C GLY A 143 -25.29 5.39 -6.45
N PHE A 144 -24.97 4.77 -7.59
CA PHE A 144 -24.54 5.52 -8.77
C PHE A 144 -25.69 6.38 -9.32
N LEU A 145 -25.35 7.60 -9.69
CA LEU A 145 -26.27 8.57 -10.26
C LEU A 145 -26.21 8.51 -11.80
N ASP A 146 -27.35 8.69 -12.44
CA ASP A 146 -27.46 8.84 -13.90
C ASP A 146 -27.03 10.26 -14.34
N VAL A 147 -25.75 10.56 -14.09
CA VAL A 147 -25.10 11.83 -14.42
C VAL A 147 -23.86 11.52 -15.25
N PRO A 148 -23.74 12.08 -16.48
CA PRO A 148 -22.58 11.83 -17.32
C PRO A 148 -21.31 12.41 -16.69
N ILE A 149 -20.18 11.73 -16.89
CA ILE A 149 -18.86 12.25 -16.52
C ILE A 149 -18.35 13.10 -17.69
N ASP A 150 -17.94 14.33 -17.38
CA ASP A 150 -17.30 15.25 -18.31
C ASP A 150 -15.93 14.71 -18.77
N ASP A 151 -15.61 14.94 -20.05
CA ASP A 151 -14.38 14.41 -20.65
C ASP A 151 -13.12 15.01 -20.03
N ALA A 152 -13.11 16.29 -19.64
CA ALA A 152 -11.95 16.88 -19.00
C ALA A 152 -11.72 16.32 -17.59
N LEU A 153 -12.79 15.99 -16.87
CA LEU A 153 -12.68 15.30 -15.58
C LEU A 153 -12.18 13.86 -15.76
N LEU A 154 -12.71 13.14 -16.74
CA LEU A 154 -12.23 11.79 -17.08
C LEU A 154 -10.74 11.82 -17.47
N THR A 155 -10.30 12.80 -18.25
CA THR A 155 -8.89 12.98 -18.61
C THR A 155 -8.01 13.15 -17.37
N ARG A 156 -8.39 13.97 -16.38
CA ARG A 156 -7.60 14.13 -15.14
C ARG A 156 -7.44 12.80 -14.39
N VAL A 157 -8.51 12.01 -14.32
CA VAL A 157 -8.52 10.70 -13.68
C VAL A 157 -7.60 9.71 -14.43
N LEU A 158 -7.67 9.68 -15.77
CA LEU A 158 -6.81 8.83 -16.60
C LEU A 158 -5.34 9.28 -16.59
N GLU A 159 -5.06 10.58 -16.54
CA GLU A 159 -3.71 11.10 -16.36
C GLU A 159 -3.09 10.65 -15.03
N ALA A 160 -3.87 10.64 -13.95
CA ALA A 160 -3.40 10.11 -12.68
C ALA A 160 -3.07 8.62 -12.77
N ALA A 161 -3.89 7.84 -13.47
CA ALA A 161 -3.61 6.43 -13.77
C ALA A 161 -2.31 6.28 -14.56
N HIS A 162 -2.10 7.12 -15.58
CA HIS A 162 -0.92 7.09 -16.46
C HIS A 162 0.38 7.52 -15.76
N ARG A 163 0.30 8.22 -14.62
CA ARG A 163 1.44 8.56 -13.75
C ARG A 163 1.91 7.40 -12.85
N ALA A 164 1.26 6.22 -12.93
CA ALA A 164 1.70 5.06 -12.17
C ALA A 164 3.12 4.62 -12.55
N PRO A 165 3.91 4.07 -11.61
CA PRO A 165 5.14 3.38 -11.95
C PRO A 165 4.83 2.14 -12.80
N SER A 166 5.77 1.78 -13.68
CA SER A 166 5.72 0.54 -14.45
C SER A 166 7.10 -0.09 -14.55
N VAL A 167 7.12 -1.42 -14.67
CA VAL A 167 8.36 -2.16 -14.91
C VAL A 167 9.07 -1.59 -16.14
N GLY A 168 10.30 -1.11 -15.95
CA GLY A 168 11.12 -0.54 -17.02
C GLY A 168 10.48 0.64 -17.77
N LEU A 169 9.58 1.39 -17.14
CA LEU A 169 8.76 2.44 -17.79
C LEU A 169 7.98 1.92 -19.01
N SER A 170 7.57 0.64 -18.99
CA SER A 170 6.88 0.00 -20.12
C SER A 170 5.47 0.52 -20.38
N GLN A 171 4.83 1.10 -19.35
CA GLN A 171 3.46 1.63 -19.42
C GLN A 171 2.51 0.69 -20.19
N PRO A 172 2.39 -0.59 -19.77
CA PRO A 172 1.76 -1.65 -20.57
C PRO A 172 0.25 -1.50 -20.72
N TRP A 173 -0.37 -0.58 -19.97
CA TRP A 173 -1.81 -0.43 -19.88
C TRP A 173 -2.42 0.38 -21.02
N ASP A 174 -3.64 0.03 -21.40
CA ASP A 174 -4.56 0.89 -22.14
C ASP A 174 -5.89 0.99 -21.39
N PHE A 175 -6.67 2.05 -21.67
CA PHE A 175 -7.95 2.32 -21.03
C PHE A 175 -9.04 2.41 -22.10
N LEU A 176 -9.85 1.36 -22.23
CA LEU A 176 -10.98 1.34 -23.14
C LEU A 176 -12.22 1.90 -22.44
N VAL A 177 -12.67 3.09 -22.85
CA VAL A 177 -13.84 3.78 -22.31
C VAL A 177 -15.11 3.28 -23.00
N ILE A 178 -16.03 2.70 -22.23
CA ILE A 178 -17.22 2.02 -22.73
C ILE A 178 -18.47 2.75 -22.23
N ARG A 179 -19.12 3.52 -23.12
CA ARG A 179 -20.39 4.20 -22.84
C ARG A 179 -21.61 3.46 -23.40
N ASP A 180 -21.39 2.75 -24.51
CA ASP A 180 -22.44 2.04 -25.23
C ASP A 180 -23.17 1.02 -24.34
N LEU A 181 -24.49 1.18 -24.24
CA LEU A 181 -25.32 0.35 -23.38
C LEU A 181 -25.39 -1.10 -23.88
N ALA A 182 -25.35 -1.32 -25.20
CA ALA A 182 -25.42 -2.68 -25.75
C ALA A 182 -24.17 -3.50 -25.38
N THR A 183 -22.98 -2.89 -25.48
CA THR A 183 -21.72 -3.49 -25.02
C THR A 183 -21.77 -3.79 -23.52
N ARG A 184 -22.20 -2.82 -22.70
CA ARG A 184 -22.29 -3.01 -21.24
C ARG A 184 -23.28 -4.10 -20.84
N ARG A 185 -24.41 -4.25 -21.55
CA ARG A 185 -25.36 -5.36 -21.34
C ARG A 185 -24.71 -6.71 -21.56
N LYS A 186 -23.93 -6.88 -22.64
CA LYS A 186 -23.21 -8.14 -22.88
C LYS A 186 -22.25 -8.49 -21.74
N VAL A 187 -21.49 -7.52 -21.23
CA VAL A 187 -20.58 -7.76 -20.09
C VAL A 187 -21.36 -8.04 -18.80
N HIS A 188 -22.47 -7.34 -18.57
CA HIS A 188 -23.37 -7.61 -17.45
C HIS A 188 -23.95 -9.03 -17.48
N ASP A 189 -24.28 -9.55 -18.67
CA ASP A 189 -24.81 -10.91 -18.80
C ASP A 189 -23.75 -11.96 -18.42
N LEU A 190 -22.48 -11.74 -18.79
CA LEU A 190 -21.35 -12.55 -18.31
C LEU A 190 -21.22 -12.47 -16.78
N ALA A 191 -21.31 -11.25 -16.23
CA ALA A 191 -21.26 -11.02 -14.79
C ALA A 191 -22.35 -11.77 -14.02
N THR A 192 -23.54 -11.80 -14.60
CA THR A 192 -24.71 -12.49 -14.04
C THR A 192 -24.51 -14.01 -14.06
N ALA A 193 -24.05 -14.56 -15.19
CA ALA A 193 -23.80 -16.00 -15.31
C ALA A 193 -22.76 -16.50 -14.30
N GLN A 194 -21.65 -15.77 -14.12
CA GLN A 194 -20.63 -16.16 -13.15
C GLN A 194 -21.09 -15.97 -11.70
N ARG A 195 -21.89 -14.93 -11.43
CA ARG A 195 -22.52 -14.75 -10.11
C ARG A 195 -23.37 -15.96 -9.76
N ASP A 196 -24.19 -16.43 -10.69
CA ASP A 196 -25.08 -17.57 -10.46
C ASP A 196 -24.29 -18.88 -10.28
N ALA A 197 -23.22 -19.07 -11.06
CA ALA A 197 -22.30 -20.20 -10.90
C ALA A 197 -21.61 -20.20 -9.53
N PHE A 198 -21.07 -19.06 -9.10
CA PHE A 198 -20.46 -18.91 -7.78
C PHE A 198 -21.48 -19.14 -6.66
N ALA A 199 -22.69 -18.61 -6.81
CA ALA A 199 -23.75 -18.82 -5.85
C ALA A 199 -24.11 -20.31 -5.73
N ALA A 200 -24.16 -21.04 -6.85
CA ALA A 200 -24.44 -22.47 -6.86
C ALA A 200 -23.32 -23.31 -6.20
N SER A 201 -22.09 -22.81 -6.12
CA SER A 201 -20.97 -23.50 -5.47
C SER A 201 -20.86 -23.24 -3.96
N LEU A 202 -21.69 -22.35 -3.39
CA LEU A 202 -21.63 -22.00 -1.97
C LEU A 202 -22.47 -22.96 -1.11
N PRO A 203 -22.04 -23.28 0.12
CA PRO A 203 -22.90 -23.85 1.16
C PRO A 203 -24.13 -22.97 1.42
N ASP A 204 -25.25 -23.57 1.84
CA ASP A 204 -26.56 -22.90 2.01
C ASP A 204 -26.49 -21.63 2.88
N ASP A 205 -25.74 -21.66 3.98
CA ASP A 205 -25.57 -20.53 4.89
C ASP A 205 -24.75 -19.39 4.26
N ARG A 206 -23.69 -19.73 3.52
CA ARG A 206 -22.90 -18.76 2.76
C ARG A 206 -23.65 -18.21 1.56
N ARG A 207 -24.46 -19.05 0.91
CA ARG A 207 -25.37 -18.66 -0.17
C ARG A 207 -26.37 -17.61 0.32
N ALA A 208 -27.00 -17.84 1.47
CA ALA A 208 -27.95 -16.90 2.05
C ALA A 208 -27.31 -15.53 2.36
N ALA A 209 -26.07 -15.52 2.87
CA ALA A 209 -25.32 -14.28 3.07
C ALA A 209 -24.91 -13.60 1.74
N PHE A 210 -24.58 -14.38 0.71
CA PHE A 210 -24.16 -13.90 -0.60
C PHE A 210 -25.30 -13.27 -1.39
N ASP A 211 -26.50 -13.86 -1.35
CA ASP A 211 -27.64 -13.43 -2.20
C ASP A 211 -28.06 -11.97 -1.96
N GLY A 212 -27.81 -11.41 -0.77
CA GLY A 212 -28.03 -10.00 -0.47
C GLY A 212 -26.96 -9.03 -1.00
N LEU A 213 -25.81 -9.53 -1.44
CA LEU A 213 -24.68 -8.73 -1.91
C LEU A 213 -24.84 -8.37 -3.39
N LYS A 214 -24.57 -7.11 -3.70
CA LYS A 214 -24.41 -6.66 -5.09
C LYS A 214 -22.94 -6.69 -5.47
N ILE A 215 -22.64 -7.39 -6.56
CA ILE A 215 -21.28 -7.73 -7.00
C ILE A 215 -20.76 -6.82 -8.12
N GLU A 216 -21.62 -6.05 -8.77
CA GLU A 216 -21.28 -5.21 -9.91
C GLU A 216 -22.19 -3.97 -10.01
N ALA A 217 -21.88 -3.05 -10.92
CA ALA A 217 -22.70 -1.86 -11.22
C ALA A 217 -22.54 -1.43 -12.71
N ILE A 218 -22.39 -2.41 -13.60
CA ILE A 218 -22.07 -2.24 -15.03
C ILE A 218 -23.14 -1.39 -15.72
N LEU A 219 -24.40 -1.67 -15.40
CA LEU A 219 -25.56 -0.99 -16.00
C LEU A 219 -26.03 0.24 -15.20
N ASP A 220 -25.67 0.37 -13.92
CA ASP A 220 -26.06 1.52 -13.10
C ASP A 220 -25.14 2.73 -13.30
N THR A 221 -23.98 2.52 -13.91
CA THR A 221 -23.00 3.58 -14.16
C THR A 221 -23.21 4.21 -15.54
N PRO A 222 -22.86 5.50 -15.74
CA PRO A 222 -22.93 6.13 -17.05
C PRO A 222 -21.89 5.58 -18.04
N MET A 223 -20.79 5.00 -17.54
CA MET A 223 -19.74 4.39 -18.35
C MET A 223 -18.93 3.36 -17.55
N ASN A 224 -18.22 2.50 -18.28
CA ASN A 224 -17.23 1.58 -17.72
C ASN A 224 -15.86 1.80 -18.37
N ILE A 225 -14.80 1.32 -17.72
CA ILE A 225 -13.45 1.35 -18.25
C ILE A 225 -12.88 -0.07 -18.17
N ALA A 226 -12.58 -0.66 -19.32
CA ALA A 226 -11.77 -1.87 -19.38
C ALA A 226 -10.29 -1.46 -19.40
N VAL A 227 -9.57 -1.81 -18.34
CA VAL A 227 -8.13 -1.59 -18.23
C VAL A 227 -7.42 -2.84 -18.68
N THR A 228 -6.61 -2.71 -19.72
CA THR A 228 -5.92 -3.83 -20.35
C THR A 228 -4.42 -3.80 -20.08
N CYS A 229 -3.72 -4.85 -20.49
CA CYS A 229 -2.27 -4.96 -20.50
C CYS A 229 -1.83 -5.50 -21.87
N ASP A 230 -0.84 -4.86 -22.48
CA ASP A 230 -0.02 -5.42 -23.55
C ASP A 230 1.30 -5.94 -22.92
N PRO A 231 1.43 -7.27 -22.69
CA PRO A 231 2.63 -7.84 -22.10
C PRO A 231 3.86 -7.71 -23.02
N GLY A 232 3.67 -7.45 -24.30
CA GLY A 232 4.71 -7.26 -25.31
C GLY A 232 5.22 -5.83 -25.44
N ARG A 233 4.48 -4.84 -24.91
CA ARG A 233 4.82 -3.41 -25.02
C ARG A 233 6.26 -3.13 -24.55
N GLY A 234 6.98 -2.29 -25.29
CA GLY A 234 8.40 -2.00 -25.02
C GLY A 234 9.40 -3.05 -25.53
N GLY A 235 8.94 -4.16 -26.12
CA GLY A 235 9.80 -5.13 -26.80
C GLY A 235 10.67 -5.99 -25.86
N ARG A 236 11.67 -6.69 -26.41
CA ARG A 236 12.41 -7.74 -25.66
C ARG A 236 13.16 -7.25 -24.40
N HIS A 237 13.60 -5.99 -24.37
CA HIS A 237 14.59 -5.49 -23.41
C HIS A 237 14.03 -4.51 -22.37
N VAL A 238 12.78 -4.70 -21.97
CA VAL A 238 12.18 -3.93 -20.86
C VAL A 238 12.88 -4.27 -19.54
N LEU A 239 13.46 -3.24 -18.90
CA LEU A 239 14.17 -3.36 -17.64
C LEU A 239 13.26 -3.91 -16.53
N GLY A 240 13.69 -4.96 -15.84
CA GLY A 240 12.94 -5.58 -14.75
C GLY A 240 11.88 -6.61 -15.18
N ARG A 241 11.58 -6.77 -16.48
CA ARG A 241 10.58 -7.74 -16.96
C ARG A 241 11.14 -9.15 -17.21
N HIS A 242 12.45 -9.26 -17.44
CA HIS A 242 13.07 -10.49 -17.95
C HIS A 242 12.78 -11.75 -17.10
N ALA A 243 12.89 -11.64 -15.78
CA ALA A 243 12.72 -12.78 -14.88
C ALA A 243 11.26 -13.09 -14.56
N ASP A 244 10.38 -12.08 -14.57
CA ASP A 244 8.96 -12.25 -14.27
C ASP A 244 8.12 -11.36 -15.20
N PRO A 245 7.50 -11.95 -16.25
CA PRO A 245 6.65 -11.19 -17.16
C PRO A 245 5.41 -10.60 -16.47
N ARG A 246 4.94 -11.20 -15.36
CA ARG A 246 3.74 -10.78 -14.62
C ARG A 246 3.81 -9.34 -14.11
N THR A 247 5.02 -8.80 -14.01
CA THR A 247 5.30 -7.40 -13.65
C THR A 247 4.54 -6.37 -14.49
N THR A 248 4.16 -6.71 -15.73
CA THR A 248 3.33 -5.84 -16.58
C THR A 248 1.88 -5.73 -16.10
N TRP A 249 1.25 -6.84 -15.73
CA TRP A 249 -0.08 -6.85 -15.09
C TRP A 249 -0.07 -6.12 -13.75
N PHE A 250 0.99 -6.29 -12.94
CA PHE A 250 1.13 -5.53 -11.69
C PHE A 250 1.25 -4.03 -11.94
N SER A 251 1.97 -3.63 -13.00
CA SER A 251 2.07 -2.24 -13.42
C SER A 251 0.68 -1.67 -13.76
N ALA A 252 -0.15 -2.42 -14.52
CA ALA A 252 -1.53 -2.02 -14.83
C ALA A 252 -2.43 -1.97 -13.58
N ALA A 253 -2.28 -2.89 -12.62
CA ALA A 253 -3.02 -2.86 -11.36
C ALA A 253 -2.69 -1.60 -10.52
N ILE A 254 -1.43 -1.14 -10.53
CA ILE A 254 -1.04 0.11 -9.86
C ILE A 254 -1.65 1.33 -10.58
N ALA A 255 -1.75 1.31 -11.91
CA ALA A 255 -2.46 2.34 -12.67
C ALA A 255 -3.95 2.41 -12.30
N ILE A 256 -4.61 1.25 -12.13
CA ILE A 256 -6.00 1.18 -11.61
C ILE A 256 -6.09 1.79 -10.21
N GLN A 257 -5.13 1.51 -9.32
CA GLN A 257 -5.13 2.06 -7.98
C GLN A 257 -5.00 3.59 -7.97
N ASN A 258 -4.17 4.17 -8.85
CA ASN A 258 -4.10 5.62 -9.02
C ASN A 258 -5.40 6.21 -9.56
N LEU A 259 -6.01 5.57 -10.57
CA LEU A 259 -7.32 5.92 -11.11
C LEU A 259 -8.36 6.00 -9.99
N TRP A 260 -8.40 4.99 -9.13
CA TRP A 260 -9.36 4.87 -8.03
C TRP A 260 -9.22 6.00 -7.00
N LEU A 261 -7.98 6.35 -6.65
CA LEU A 261 -7.69 7.45 -5.71
C LEU A 261 -8.07 8.80 -6.32
N ALA A 262 -7.71 9.04 -7.59
CA ALA A 262 -8.06 10.27 -8.29
C ALA A 262 -9.58 10.42 -8.44
N ALA A 263 -10.28 9.34 -8.83
CA ALA A 263 -11.73 9.31 -8.91
C ALA A 263 -12.38 9.67 -7.57
N ARG A 264 -11.92 9.08 -6.45
CA ARG A 264 -12.42 9.41 -5.11
C ARG A 264 -12.22 10.89 -4.77
N ALA A 265 -11.08 11.49 -5.15
CA ALA A 265 -10.80 12.90 -4.91
C ALA A 265 -11.71 13.83 -5.76
N GLU A 266 -12.09 13.40 -6.96
CA GLU A 266 -13.01 14.11 -7.88
C GLU A 266 -14.50 13.85 -7.56
N GLY A 267 -14.80 13.07 -6.52
CA GLY A 267 -16.18 12.74 -6.11
C GLY A 267 -16.84 11.61 -6.92
N LEU A 268 -16.06 10.84 -7.68
CA LEU A 268 -16.52 9.67 -8.42
C LEU A 268 -16.38 8.39 -7.60
N GLY A 269 -17.40 7.53 -7.66
CA GLY A 269 -17.31 6.15 -7.25
C GLY A 269 -16.66 5.29 -8.33
N VAL A 270 -15.90 4.28 -7.90
CA VAL A 270 -15.37 3.23 -8.78
C VAL A 270 -15.67 1.88 -8.16
N GLY A 271 -16.16 0.94 -8.97
CA GLY A 271 -16.36 -0.45 -8.58
C GLY A 271 -15.61 -1.38 -9.52
N TRP A 272 -14.84 -2.33 -8.97
CA TRP A 272 -14.15 -3.33 -9.79
C TRP A 272 -15.04 -4.56 -9.95
N VAL A 273 -15.24 -5.02 -11.19
CA VAL A 273 -15.96 -6.25 -11.49
C VAL A 273 -14.99 -7.32 -11.98
N SER A 274 -15.06 -8.51 -11.38
CA SER A 274 -14.26 -9.69 -11.74
C SER A 274 -15.08 -10.98 -11.72
N PHE A 275 -16.40 -10.87 -11.81
CA PHE A 275 -17.31 -12.01 -11.90
C PHE A 275 -17.45 -12.45 -13.37
N PHE A 276 -16.36 -12.80 -14.04
CA PHE A 276 -16.37 -13.35 -15.40
C PHE A 276 -14.97 -13.87 -15.72
N GLU A 277 -14.84 -14.69 -16.76
CA GLU A 277 -13.52 -15.01 -17.28
C GLU A 277 -13.00 -13.83 -18.13
N PRO A 278 -11.75 -13.36 -17.92
CA PRO A 278 -11.19 -12.23 -18.66
C PRO A 278 -11.27 -12.40 -20.18
N ALA A 279 -11.14 -13.63 -20.68
CA ALA A 279 -11.22 -13.96 -22.10
C ALA A 279 -12.62 -13.74 -22.70
N GLU A 280 -13.70 -13.95 -21.93
CA GLU A 280 -15.07 -13.72 -22.40
C GLU A 280 -15.33 -12.23 -22.62
N VAL A 281 -14.90 -11.40 -21.67
CA VAL A 281 -14.98 -9.94 -21.81
C VAL A 281 -14.09 -9.45 -22.94
N ALA A 282 -12.89 -10.01 -23.10
CA ALA A 282 -12.02 -9.71 -24.24
C ALA A 282 -12.72 -9.99 -25.59
N GLY A 283 -13.45 -11.10 -25.69
CA GLY A 283 -14.26 -11.44 -26.86
C GLY A 283 -15.43 -10.48 -27.11
N VAL A 284 -16.12 -10.04 -26.04
CA VAL A 284 -17.19 -9.02 -26.15
C VAL A 284 -16.65 -7.68 -26.65
N LEU A 285 -15.45 -7.31 -26.22
CA LEU A 285 -14.79 -6.04 -26.54
C LEU A 285 -13.93 -6.10 -27.82
N ASP A 286 -13.87 -7.26 -28.48
CA ASP A 286 -13.03 -7.52 -29.67
C ASP A 286 -11.56 -7.11 -29.46
N LEU A 287 -11.01 -7.47 -28.29
CA LEU A 287 -9.62 -7.14 -27.98
C LEU A 287 -8.66 -7.95 -28.86
N PRO A 288 -7.54 -7.36 -29.33
CA PRO A 288 -6.50 -8.13 -30.01
C PRO A 288 -5.99 -9.27 -29.13
N ALA A 289 -5.64 -10.41 -29.73
CA ALA A 289 -5.30 -11.65 -29.00
C ALA A 289 -4.10 -11.54 -28.02
N HIS A 290 -3.27 -10.51 -28.13
CA HIS A 290 -2.13 -10.25 -27.24
C HIS A 290 -2.45 -9.25 -26.13
N ILE A 291 -3.66 -8.66 -26.14
CA ILE A 291 -4.13 -7.70 -25.16
C ILE A 291 -4.97 -8.45 -24.13
N GLU A 292 -4.57 -8.33 -22.87
CA GLU A 292 -5.23 -9.01 -21.77
C GLU A 292 -6.02 -8.03 -20.91
N LEU A 293 -7.21 -8.43 -20.48
CA LEU A 293 -8.00 -7.65 -19.54
C LEU A 293 -7.40 -7.79 -18.14
N VAL A 294 -7.08 -6.67 -17.50
CA VAL A 294 -6.61 -6.62 -16.11
C VAL A 294 -7.76 -6.28 -15.16
N GLY A 295 -8.61 -5.33 -15.51
CA GLY A 295 -9.76 -4.96 -14.68
C GLY A 295 -10.88 -4.30 -15.47
N TYR A 296 -12.12 -4.54 -15.04
CA TYR A 296 -13.31 -3.87 -15.59
C TYR A 296 -13.91 -2.98 -14.51
N LEU A 297 -13.92 -1.68 -14.76
CA LEU A 297 -14.26 -0.68 -13.75
C LEU A 297 -15.59 -0.01 -14.10
N CYS A 298 -16.53 -0.03 -13.16
CA CYS A 298 -17.73 0.80 -13.20
C CYS A 298 -17.39 2.16 -12.59
N ILE A 299 -17.69 3.27 -13.27
CA ILE A 299 -17.35 4.62 -12.79
C ILE A 299 -18.50 5.61 -13.00
N GLY A 300 -18.75 6.44 -11.99
CA GLY A 300 -19.85 7.42 -12.01
C GLY A 300 -19.91 8.25 -10.73
N TYR A 301 -20.75 9.29 -10.74
CA TYR A 301 -21.10 10.00 -9.51
C TYR A 301 -21.92 9.11 -8.60
N VAL A 302 -21.79 9.31 -7.30
CA VAL A 302 -22.52 8.54 -6.27
C VAL A 302 -23.27 9.48 -5.35
N ASP A 303 -24.41 9.02 -4.82
CA ASP A 303 -25.18 9.73 -3.81
C ASP A 303 -24.43 9.85 -2.46
N GLU A 304 -23.73 8.78 -2.06
CA GLU A 304 -22.91 8.73 -0.86
C GLU A 304 -21.72 7.76 -0.98
N PHE A 305 -20.68 8.03 -0.17
CA PHE A 305 -19.60 7.07 0.07
C PHE A 305 -19.80 6.40 1.43
N ALA A 306 -19.97 5.08 1.43
CA ALA A 306 -20.12 4.30 2.66
C ALA A 306 -18.94 4.49 3.63
N ALA A 307 -19.23 4.60 4.93
CA ALA A 307 -18.21 4.77 5.97
C ALA A 307 -17.21 3.59 6.06
N ALA A 308 -17.60 2.39 5.63
CA ALA A 308 -16.78 1.17 5.67
C ALA A 308 -16.99 0.30 4.41
N PRO A 309 -16.08 -0.66 4.11
CA PRO A 309 -16.27 -1.59 3.00
C PRO A 309 -17.57 -2.40 3.14
N GLU A 310 -18.25 -2.65 2.02
CA GLU A 310 -19.53 -3.34 2.01
C GLU A 310 -19.45 -4.74 2.64
N LEU A 311 -18.39 -5.50 2.33
CA LEU A 311 -18.20 -6.85 2.87
C LEU A 311 -17.97 -6.87 4.40
N VAL A 312 -17.53 -5.75 4.98
CA VAL A 312 -17.42 -5.61 6.44
C VAL A 312 -18.77 -5.25 7.04
N ARG A 313 -19.53 -4.37 6.38
CA ARG A 313 -20.86 -3.93 6.81
C ARG A 313 -21.89 -5.05 6.76
N SER A 314 -21.82 -5.89 5.73
CA SER A 314 -22.71 -7.05 5.56
C SER A 314 -22.36 -8.22 6.47
N GLY A 315 -21.20 -8.18 7.15
CA GLY A 315 -20.69 -9.29 7.94
C GLY A 315 -20.08 -10.43 7.12
N TRP A 316 -19.90 -10.26 5.79
CA TRP A 316 -19.27 -11.27 4.93
C TRP A 316 -17.85 -11.64 5.37
N ALA A 317 -17.06 -10.62 5.77
CA ALA A 317 -15.70 -10.80 6.28
C ALA A 317 -15.29 -9.68 7.25
N LYS A 318 -14.31 -9.97 8.11
CA LYS A 318 -13.66 -8.97 8.98
C LYS A 318 -12.26 -8.59 8.46
N ARG A 319 -11.81 -7.37 8.78
CA ARG A 319 -10.45 -6.90 8.45
C ARG A 319 -9.43 -7.58 9.36
N ARG A 320 -8.30 -7.98 8.80
CA ARG A 320 -7.11 -8.36 9.55
C ARG A 320 -6.39 -7.11 10.09
N PRO A 321 -5.88 -7.12 11.33
CA PRO A 321 -4.95 -6.11 11.84
C PRO A 321 -3.68 -5.99 10.98
N LEU A 322 -3.13 -4.78 10.87
CA LEU A 322 -1.89 -4.52 10.13
C LEU A 322 -0.70 -5.33 10.67
N ALA A 323 -0.59 -5.47 11.99
CA ALA A 323 0.49 -6.21 12.64
C ALA A 323 0.60 -7.66 12.16
N TRP A 324 -0.50 -8.27 11.70
CA TRP A 324 -0.48 -9.64 11.19
C TRP A 324 0.14 -9.77 9.81
N ALA A 325 0.29 -8.67 9.07
CA ALA A 325 0.92 -8.61 7.75
C ALA A 325 2.38 -8.12 7.81
N ILE A 326 2.87 -7.73 9.00
CA ILE A 326 4.25 -7.27 9.21
C ILE A 326 5.05 -8.46 9.74
N HIS A 327 6.18 -8.73 9.08
CA HIS A 327 7.18 -9.70 9.50
C HIS A 327 8.56 -9.04 9.45
N HIS A 328 9.45 -9.39 10.38
CA HIS A 328 10.78 -8.80 10.50
C HIS A 328 11.83 -9.78 10.03
N GLU A 329 12.52 -9.47 8.94
CA GLU A 329 13.59 -10.26 8.30
C GLU A 329 13.12 -11.61 7.70
N GLU A 330 12.35 -12.40 8.46
CA GLU A 330 11.91 -13.75 8.11
C GLU A 330 10.39 -13.86 8.19
N TRP A 331 9.80 -14.66 7.29
CA TRP A 331 8.38 -14.99 7.39
C TRP A 331 8.08 -15.66 8.73
N GLY A 332 6.98 -15.26 9.38
CA GLY A 332 6.61 -15.70 10.72
C GLY A 332 7.25 -14.92 11.88
N ARG A 333 8.40 -14.24 11.69
CA ARG A 333 9.06 -13.46 12.75
C ARG A 333 8.30 -12.16 13.04
N ARG A 334 7.50 -12.15 14.11
CA ARG A 334 6.57 -11.07 14.48
C ARG A 334 6.60 -10.82 15.99
N ASP A 335 6.05 -9.67 16.40
CA ASP A 335 5.93 -9.29 17.81
C ASP A 335 4.89 -10.13 18.58
N ALA A 336 3.91 -10.71 17.88
CA ALA A 336 2.84 -11.53 18.45
C ALA A 336 2.89 -12.97 17.90
N SER A 337 2.47 -13.95 18.72
CA SER A 337 2.39 -15.34 18.29
C SER A 337 1.17 -15.57 17.39
N ILE A 338 1.23 -16.58 16.51
CA ILE A 338 0.09 -16.94 15.64
C ILE A 338 -1.14 -17.39 16.43
N VAL A 339 -0.96 -17.90 17.65
CA VAL A 339 -2.05 -18.29 18.55
C VAL A 339 -2.72 -17.06 19.17
N ASP A 340 -1.95 -16.02 19.52
CA ASP A 340 -2.53 -14.74 20.00
C ASP A 340 -3.36 -14.07 18.91
N ASP A 341 -2.92 -14.13 17.65
CA ASP A 341 -3.71 -13.68 16.51
C ASP A 341 -5.03 -14.46 16.39
N ALA A 342 -5.01 -15.79 16.62
CA ALA A 342 -6.19 -16.63 16.60
C ALA A 342 -7.16 -16.28 17.74
N LEU A 343 -6.65 -16.05 18.96
CA LEU A 343 -7.44 -15.55 20.09
C LEU A 343 -8.10 -14.21 19.75
N GLN A 344 -7.33 -13.27 19.19
CA GLN A 344 -7.84 -11.96 18.77
C GLN A 344 -8.88 -12.08 17.64
N ALA A 345 -8.70 -13.01 16.69
CA ALA A 345 -9.69 -13.29 15.65
C ALA A 345 -11.01 -13.76 16.25
N GLY A 346 -10.98 -14.69 17.22
CA GLY A 346 -12.18 -15.19 17.90
C GLY A 346 -12.96 -14.11 18.65
N GLN A 347 -12.27 -13.11 19.22
CA GLN A 347 -12.91 -11.96 19.87
C GLN A 347 -13.58 -11.00 18.88
N ASN A 348 -13.04 -10.90 17.67
CA ASN A 348 -13.50 -9.96 16.64
C ASN A 348 -14.52 -10.56 15.66
N ALA A 349 -14.52 -11.89 15.53
CA ALA A 349 -15.46 -12.62 14.70
C ALA A 349 -16.75 -12.89 15.47
N VAL A 350 -17.88 -12.77 14.78
CA VAL A 350 -19.16 -13.31 15.24
C VAL A 350 -19.43 -14.52 14.34
N PRO A 351 -19.42 -15.75 14.87
CA PRO A 351 -19.70 -16.93 14.05
C PRO A 351 -21.07 -16.78 13.38
N ALA A 352 -21.12 -16.96 12.06
CA ALA A 352 -22.39 -17.13 11.37
C ALA A 352 -23.00 -18.46 11.84
N SER A 353 -24.26 -18.45 12.25
CA SER A 353 -24.92 -19.64 12.79
C SER A 353 -24.89 -20.77 11.75
N GLY A 354 -24.26 -21.88 12.10
CA GLY A 354 -24.24 -23.09 11.26
C GLY A 354 -23.16 -23.16 10.19
N GLN A 355 -22.31 -22.14 10.02
CA GLN A 355 -21.24 -22.19 9.01
C GLN A 355 -20.17 -23.23 9.36
N ARG A 356 -20.13 -24.29 8.54
CA ARG A 356 -19.19 -25.40 8.66
C ARG A 356 -18.27 -25.44 7.44
N VAL A 357 -16.98 -25.67 7.68
CA VAL A 357 -15.98 -25.92 6.63
C VAL A 357 -15.26 -27.22 6.90
N ARG A 358 -15.14 -28.06 5.87
CA ARG A 358 -14.35 -29.29 5.90
C ARG A 358 -12.98 -29.04 5.28
N VAL A 359 -11.95 -29.05 6.12
CA VAL A 359 -10.58 -28.86 5.68
C VAL A 359 -9.96 -30.21 5.36
N ILE A 360 -9.70 -30.47 4.08
CA ILE A 360 -9.07 -31.69 3.58
C ILE A 360 -7.57 -31.43 3.42
N VAL A 361 -6.76 -31.99 4.31
CA VAL A 361 -5.31 -31.76 4.38
C VAL A 361 -4.55 -32.79 3.55
N GLY A 362 -3.67 -32.31 2.68
CA GLY A 362 -2.92 -33.13 1.72
C GLY A 362 -3.77 -33.62 0.55
N GLY A 363 -4.88 -32.94 0.27
CA GLY A 363 -5.76 -33.27 -0.83
C GLY A 363 -5.42 -32.55 -2.13
N ASP A 364 -6.21 -32.80 -3.17
CA ASP A 364 -6.14 -32.13 -4.46
C ASP A 364 -7.50 -31.61 -4.96
N ALA A 365 -7.49 -30.92 -6.10
CA ALA A 365 -8.68 -30.30 -6.68
C ALA A 365 -9.82 -31.28 -7.00
N THR A 366 -9.55 -32.59 -7.15
CA THR A 366 -10.59 -33.60 -7.42
C THR A 366 -11.52 -33.83 -6.24
N GLN A 367 -11.17 -33.32 -5.06
CA GLN A 367 -11.93 -33.47 -3.82
C GLN A 367 -12.84 -32.27 -3.51
N LEU A 368 -13.02 -31.37 -4.48
CA LEU A 368 -13.87 -30.17 -4.37
C LEU A 368 -15.34 -30.39 -4.74
N ASP A 369 -15.78 -31.64 -4.91
CA ASP A 369 -17.17 -31.95 -5.25
C ASP A 369 -18.18 -31.53 -4.15
N GLU A 370 -17.70 -31.22 -2.95
CA GLU A 370 -18.52 -30.77 -1.82
C GLU A 370 -18.38 -29.26 -1.57
N ALA A 371 -19.50 -28.55 -1.47
CA ALA A 371 -19.50 -27.09 -1.31
C ALA A 371 -18.85 -26.60 -0.01
N ASP A 372 -18.81 -27.43 1.05
CA ASP A 372 -18.16 -27.10 2.32
C ASP A 372 -16.67 -27.45 2.36
N ALA A 373 -16.11 -28.04 1.29
CA ALA A 373 -14.72 -28.46 1.25
C ALA A 373 -13.75 -27.31 0.97
N LEU A 374 -12.67 -27.31 1.75
CA LEU A 374 -11.47 -26.52 1.57
C LEU A 374 -10.29 -27.49 1.48
N VAL A 375 -9.69 -27.59 0.31
CA VAL A 375 -8.55 -28.50 0.10
C VAL A 375 -7.26 -27.75 0.40
N VAL A 376 -6.43 -28.30 1.28
CA VAL A 376 -5.09 -27.79 1.57
C VAL A 376 -4.09 -28.72 0.90
N ASP A 377 -3.58 -28.27 -0.24
CA ASP A 377 -2.58 -28.99 -1.03
C ASP A 377 -1.17 -28.71 -0.45
N LEU A 378 -0.47 -29.80 -0.10
CA LEU A 378 0.87 -29.78 0.50
C LEU A 378 1.99 -30.10 -0.49
N HIS A 379 1.66 -30.42 -1.75
CA HIS A 379 2.64 -30.81 -2.74
C HIS A 379 3.59 -29.66 -3.08
N ALA A 380 4.84 -30.00 -3.36
CA ALA A 380 5.89 -29.01 -3.66
C ALA A 380 5.61 -28.24 -4.95
N ASP A 381 4.94 -28.87 -5.92
CA ASP A 381 4.58 -28.26 -7.18
C ASP A 381 3.28 -27.47 -7.02
N LYS A 382 3.31 -26.20 -7.45
CA LYS A 382 2.12 -25.36 -7.41
C LYS A 382 1.07 -25.90 -8.40
N PRO A 383 -0.16 -26.21 -7.95
CA PRO A 383 -1.21 -26.63 -8.86
C PRO A 383 -1.54 -25.50 -9.85
N ARG A 384 -2.12 -25.86 -11.00
CA ARG A 384 -2.53 -24.88 -12.04
C ARG A 384 -3.61 -23.88 -11.57
N ALA A 385 -4.07 -24.04 -10.34
CA ALA A 385 -5.06 -23.27 -9.59
C ALA A 385 -6.50 -23.54 -10.02
N ASP A 386 -7.33 -23.85 -9.02
CA ASP A 386 -8.78 -23.97 -9.07
C ASP A 386 -9.37 -23.25 -7.84
N PHE A 387 -10.63 -22.84 -7.93
CA PHE A 387 -11.37 -22.31 -6.78
C PHE A 387 -11.39 -23.33 -5.64
N GLY A 388 -11.00 -22.94 -4.41
CA GLY A 388 -11.13 -23.80 -3.23
C GLY A 388 -9.90 -24.65 -2.86
N VAL A 389 -8.83 -24.63 -3.67
CA VAL A 389 -7.54 -25.24 -3.29
C VAL A 389 -6.59 -24.21 -2.70
N LEU A 390 -6.22 -24.40 -1.44
CA LEU A 390 -5.14 -23.68 -0.77
C LEU A 390 -3.83 -24.45 -0.92
N TRP A 391 -2.98 -23.98 -1.84
CA TRP A 391 -1.61 -24.47 -1.93
C TRP A 391 -0.75 -23.91 -0.79
N ARG A 392 -0.34 -24.76 0.14
CA ARG A 392 0.40 -24.42 1.36
C ARG A 392 1.47 -25.49 1.68
N PRO A 393 2.47 -25.69 0.81
CA PRO A 393 3.53 -26.64 1.11
C PRO A 393 4.29 -26.21 2.37
N ALA A 394 4.41 -27.12 3.34
CA ALA A 394 5.17 -26.90 4.56
C ALA A 394 6.50 -27.66 4.51
N ARG A 395 7.61 -26.98 4.85
CA ARG A 395 8.95 -27.58 4.84
C ARG A 395 9.23 -28.38 6.11
N THR A 396 8.54 -28.04 7.19
CA THR A 396 8.72 -28.68 8.51
C THR A 396 7.38 -28.86 9.22
N PRO A 397 7.28 -29.83 10.15
CA PRO A 397 6.09 -29.96 10.99
C PRO A 397 5.77 -28.71 11.83
N ALA A 398 6.79 -27.94 12.26
CA ALA A 398 6.56 -26.72 13.02
C ALA A 398 5.88 -25.64 12.16
N GLU A 399 6.37 -25.43 10.93
CA GLU A 399 5.75 -24.54 9.96
C GLU A 399 4.32 -24.98 9.61
N ALA A 400 4.10 -26.28 9.45
CA ALA A 400 2.78 -26.85 9.19
C ALA A 400 1.78 -26.54 10.32
N VAL A 401 2.19 -26.61 11.60
CA VAL A 401 1.35 -26.20 12.74
C VAL A 401 0.95 -24.73 12.62
N GLU A 402 1.89 -23.84 12.33
CA GLU A 402 1.60 -22.41 12.19
C GLU A 402 0.61 -22.13 11.05
N PHE A 403 0.78 -22.80 9.90
CA PHE A 403 -0.16 -22.70 8.77
C PHE A 403 -1.55 -23.20 9.15
N GLY A 404 -1.65 -24.30 9.90
CA GLY A 404 -2.93 -24.79 10.41
C GLY A 404 -3.64 -23.75 11.29
N VAL A 405 -2.90 -23.09 12.20
CA VAL A 405 -3.45 -22.02 13.04
C VAL A 405 -3.88 -20.83 12.18
N GLU A 406 -3.06 -20.44 11.18
CA GLU A 406 -3.36 -19.35 10.25
C GLU A 406 -4.65 -19.60 9.45
N ILE A 407 -4.85 -20.81 8.93
CA ILE A 407 -6.05 -21.20 8.19
C ILE A 407 -7.29 -21.11 9.09
N ALA A 408 -7.24 -21.67 10.31
CA ALA A 408 -8.37 -21.61 11.24
C ALA A 408 -8.72 -20.16 11.63
N ARG A 409 -7.71 -19.32 11.87
CA ARG A 409 -7.87 -17.89 12.15
C ARG A 409 -8.56 -17.15 11.00
N ASP A 410 -8.10 -17.38 9.77
CA ASP A 410 -8.65 -16.68 8.61
C ASP A 410 -10.09 -17.16 8.32
N LEU A 411 -10.39 -18.45 8.53
CA LEU A 411 -11.76 -18.98 8.46
C LEU A 411 -12.68 -18.38 9.52
N ALA A 412 -12.20 -18.17 10.75
CA ALA A 412 -12.96 -17.49 11.80
C ALA A 412 -13.34 -16.06 11.37
N LEU A 413 -12.42 -15.30 10.75
CA LEU A 413 -12.71 -13.96 10.23
C LEU A 413 -13.69 -13.94 9.05
N GLN A 414 -13.93 -15.08 8.41
CA GLN A 414 -14.96 -15.29 7.39
C GLN A 414 -16.30 -15.74 7.96
N GLY A 415 -16.43 -15.87 9.29
CA GLY A 415 -17.67 -16.25 9.97
C GLY A 415 -17.84 -17.74 10.23
N VAL A 416 -16.85 -18.58 9.91
CA VAL A 416 -16.91 -20.04 10.14
C VAL A 416 -17.01 -20.33 11.63
N GLY A 417 -17.96 -21.19 12.04
CA GLY A 417 -18.17 -21.61 13.43
C GLY A 417 -17.75 -23.05 13.74
N GLN A 418 -17.62 -23.89 12.71
CA GLN A 418 -17.26 -25.29 12.83
C GLN A 418 -16.23 -25.72 11.78
N LEU A 419 -15.19 -26.42 12.22
CA LEU A 419 -14.18 -27.05 11.35
C LEU A 419 -14.23 -28.57 11.43
N VAL A 420 -14.28 -29.23 10.28
CA VAL A 420 -14.10 -30.69 10.18
C VAL A 420 -12.76 -30.96 9.50
N VAL A 421 -11.81 -31.51 10.25
CA VAL A 421 -10.45 -31.74 9.75
C VAL A 421 -10.34 -33.16 9.24
N GLN A 422 -10.12 -33.32 7.94
CA GLN A 422 -9.93 -34.60 7.27
C GLN A 422 -8.49 -34.69 6.74
N LEU A 423 -7.81 -35.80 7.00
CA LEU A 423 -6.52 -36.11 6.38
C LEU A 423 -6.77 -36.89 5.08
N ALA A 424 -6.23 -36.42 3.96
CA ALA A 424 -6.22 -37.14 2.69
C ALA A 424 -4.89 -37.85 2.43
N GLU A 425 -3.81 -37.42 3.09
CA GLU A 425 -2.50 -38.07 3.06
C GLU A 425 -1.98 -38.34 4.48
N GLU A 426 -1.12 -39.35 4.60
CA GLU A 426 -0.38 -39.65 5.83
C GLU A 426 1.06 -39.13 5.71
N SER A 427 1.29 -37.93 6.23
CA SER A 427 2.62 -37.30 6.30
C SER A 427 2.80 -36.53 7.62
N GLU A 428 4.04 -36.40 8.11
CA GLU A 428 4.31 -35.65 9.35
C GLU A 428 3.80 -34.20 9.26
N CYS A 429 3.93 -33.59 8.09
CA CYS A 429 3.43 -32.23 7.82
C CYS A 429 1.89 -32.19 7.78
N ALA A 430 1.22 -33.16 7.15
CA ALA A 430 -0.24 -33.22 7.14
C ALA A 430 -0.81 -33.37 8.55
N GLU A 431 -0.25 -34.28 9.36
CA GLU A 431 -0.64 -34.44 10.76
C GLU A 431 -0.38 -33.17 11.58
N ALA A 432 0.76 -32.52 11.36
CA ALA A 432 1.13 -31.30 12.05
C ALA A 432 0.21 -30.13 11.68
N LEU A 433 -0.15 -29.98 10.41
CA LEU A 433 -1.13 -29.00 9.96
C LEU A 433 -2.50 -29.28 10.57
N ALA A 434 -2.94 -30.54 10.59
CA ALA A 434 -4.18 -30.94 11.24
C ALA A 434 -4.19 -30.61 12.75
N ARG A 435 -3.07 -30.76 13.45
CA ARG A 435 -2.91 -30.29 14.84
C ARG A 435 -3.01 -28.77 14.94
N GLY A 436 -2.34 -28.05 14.04
CA GLY A 436 -2.41 -26.58 13.96
C GLY A 436 -3.84 -26.07 13.77
N LEU A 437 -4.60 -26.68 12.86
CA LEU A 437 -6.01 -26.38 12.63
C LEU A 437 -6.83 -26.53 13.92
N LYS A 438 -6.64 -27.62 14.67
CA LYS A 438 -7.35 -27.87 15.94
C LYS A 438 -6.98 -26.84 17.02
N VAL A 439 -5.70 -26.48 17.12
CA VAL A 439 -5.21 -25.44 18.05
C VAL A 439 -5.80 -24.08 17.69
N GLY A 440 -5.72 -23.67 16.42
CA GLY A 440 -6.28 -22.41 15.96
C GLY A 440 -7.79 -22.35 16.10
N ALA A 441 -8.50 -23.44 15.79
CA ALA A 441 -9.93 -23.57 16.01
C ALA A 441 -10.30 -23.32 17.47
N SER A 442 -9.64 -24.01 18.40
CA SER A 442 -9.84 -23.84 19.83
C SER A 442 -9.56 -22.41 20.29
N ALA A 443 -8.47 -21.80 19.82
CA ALA A 443 -8.09 -20.43 20.15
C ALA A 443 -9.13 -19.41 19.63
N CYS A 444 -9.68 -19.63 18.43
CA CYS A 444 -10.74 -18.80 17.88
C CYS A 444 -12.12 -19.06 18.49
N GLY A 445 -12.29 -20.06 19.37
CA GLY A 445 -13.58 -20.47 19.90
C GLY A 445 -14.46 -21.25 18.90
N LEU A 446 -13.86 -21.83 17.86
CA LEU A 446 -14.54 -22.67 16.89
C LEU A 446 -14.71 -24.09 17.44
N THR A 447 -15.83 -24.73 17.09
CA THR A 447 -15.95 -26.18 17.30
C THR A 447 -15.13 -26.92 16.25
N HIS A 448 -14.50 -28.04 16.62
CA HIS A 448 -13.77 -28.85 15.65
C HIS A 448 -13.95 -30.36 15.88
N SER A 449 -14.00 -31.12 14.79
CA SER A 449 -14.05 -32.58 14.81
C SER A 449 -13.13 -33.21 13.76
N THR A 450 -12.90 -34.50 13.89
CA THR A 450 -12.32 -35.36 12.83
C THR A 450 -13.46 -36.28 12.37
N PRO A 451 -13.62 -36.54 11.05
CA PRO A 451 -14.71 -37.34 10.53
C PRO A 451 -14.74 -38.77 11.08
#